data_AF-D5VQN0-F1
#
_entry.id   AF-D5VQN0-F1
#
_cell.length_a   1.000
_cell.length_b   1.000
_cell.length_c   1.000
_cell.angle_alpha   90.00
_cell.angle_beta   90.00
_cell.angle_gamma   90.00
#
_symmetry.space_group_name_H-M   'P 1'
#
loop_
_entity.id
_entity.type
_entity.pdbx_description
1 polymer ?
#
loop_
_entity_poly.entity_id
_entity_poly.type
_entity_poly.pdbx_seq_one_letter_code
_entity_poly.pdbx_strand_id
1 'polypeptide(L)'
;MIKKRGGYIFTLEAVIASFLILTIFFMFYGSFSHNFQSTLESKKETERFHKALYLKDYYIKKYSFPGLYREDYLNFVNSLELTEKTFDPINNISGFIFLIENNSYDSQYNVNLPTIKFKYITLYSNVNEPCNYSLSVENSYVTFKENLYIPKITGEENTNNFYLYGGLGDHIYFEVDNNIREVSAKLEDGEGDVIIMVNNILYNLYLNSTYERIDIEPSLKVGVNKIEILSSPSVVVFNITTENTGNVYYLTLSPRNITFIIPIS
;
A
#
# COMPACT_ATOMS: atom_id res chain seq x y z
N MET A 1 21.02 92.63 -0.39
CA MET A 1 20.81 91.76 0.78
C MET A 1 19.59 90.88 0.51
N ILE A 2 19.83 89.57 0.50
CA ILE A 2 18.95 88.42 0.22
C ILE A 2 17.69 88.48 1.14
N LYS A 3 16.42 88.22 0.75
CA LYS A 3 15.83 86.92 0.36
C LYS A 3 14.35 87.12 -0.03
N LYS A 4 13.92 86.71 -1.24
CA LYS A 4 12.50 86.56 -1.61
C LYS A 4 12.01 85.23 -1.02
N ARG A 5 11.17 85.26 0.02
CA ARG A 5 10.54 84.04 0.57
C ARG A 5 9.29 83.73 -0.27
N GLY A 6 9.43 82.85 -1.26
CA GLY A 6 8.29 82.25 -1.95
C GLY A 6 7.53 81.34 -0.99
N GLY A 7 6.39 81.81 -0.49
CA GLY A 7 5.45 80.99 0.28
C GLY A 7 4.57 80.19 -0.68
N TYR A 8 4.62 78.86 -0.58
CA TYR A 8 3.69 77.99 -1.29
C TYR A 8 2.31 78.11 -0.62
N ILE A 9 1.31 78.60 -1.34
CA ILE A 9 -0.09 78.51 -0.93
C ILE A 9 -0.56 77.12 -1.34
N PHE A 10 -0.58 76.18 -0.41
CA PHE A 10 -1.34 74.94 -0.60
C PHE A 10 -2.82 75.32 -0.49
N THR A 11 -3.57 75.23 -1.59
CA THR A 11 -5.02 75.39 -1.53
C THR A 11 -5.62 74.17 -0.83
N LEU A 12 -6.68 74.36 -0.04
CA LEU A 12 -7.35 73.28 0.69
C LEU A 12 -7.77 72.16 -0.27
N GLU A 13 -8.16 72.50 -1.51
CA GLU A 13 -8.49 71.52 -2.54
C GLU A 13 -7.30 70.64 -2.94
N ALA A 14 -6.08 71.20 -3.01
CA ALA A 14 -4.89 70.44 -3.36
C ALA A 14 -4.51 69.42 -2.26
N VAL A 15 -4.73 69.78 -0.99
CA VAL A 15 -4.52 68.87 0.14
C VAL A 15 -5.55 67.75 0.13
N ILE A 16 -6.83 68.06 -0.08
CA ILE A 16 -7.91 67.07 -0.16
C ILE A 16 -7.68 66.12 -1.35
N ALA A 17 -7.33 66.64 -2.52
CA ALA A 17 -7.03 65.83 -3.70
C ALA A 17 -5.82 64.90 -3.46
N SER A 18 -4.78 65.40 -2.80
CA SER A 18 -3.60 64.59 -2.45
C SER A 18 -3.95 63.45 -1.50
N PHE A 19 -4.78 63.70 -0.48
CA PHE A 19 -5.26 62.65 0.43
C PHE A 19 -6.11 61.61 -0.30
N LEU A 20 -7.02 62.03 -1.18
CA LEU A 20 -7.84 61.12 -1.99
C LEU A 20 -6.98 60.20 -2.87
N ILE A 21 -5.96 60.76 -3.54
CA ILE A 21 -5.03 59.99 -4.38
C ILE A 21 -4.22 59.01 -3.53
N LEU A 22 -3.71 59.45 -2.38
CA LEU A 22 -2.98 58.58 -1.44
C LEU A 22 -3.86 57.43 -0.95
N THR A 23 -5.10 57.71 -0.56
CA THR A 23 -6.05 56.70 -0.07
C THR A 23 -6.38 55.67 -1.14
N ILE A 24 -6.63 56.11 -2.39
CA ILE A 24 -6.86 55.21 -3.53
C ILE A 24 -5.60 54.37 -3.77
N PHE A 25 -4.42 54.99 -3.81
CA PHE A 25 -3.16 54.27 -4.02
C PHE A 25 -2.90 53.21 -2.95
N PHE A 26 -3.13 53.54 -1.67
CA PHE A 26 -2.96 52.60 -0.56
C PHE A 26 -3.94 51.43 -0.63
N MET A 27 -5.22 51.68 -0.97
CA MET A 27 -6.20 50.60 -1.14
C MET A 27 -5.82 49.68 -2.31
N PHE A 28 -5.46 50.24 -3.47
CA PHE A 28 -5.04 49.45 -4.62
C PHE A 28 -3.76 48.66 -4.35
N TYR A 29 -2.75 49.27 -3.73
CA TYR A 29 -1.49 48.61 -3.39
C TYR A 29 -1.69 47.48 -2.37
N GLY A 30 -2.50 47.72 -1.33
CA GLY A 30 -2.82 46.71 -0.33
C GLY A 30 -3.55 45.50 -0.92
N SER A 31 -4.59 45.74 -1.73
CA SER A 31 -5.31 44.66 -2.42
C SER A 31 -4.45 43.91 -3.43
N PHE A 32 -3.61 44.62 -4.20
CA PHE A 32 -2.70 43.98 -5.15
C PHE A 32 -1.64 43.14 -4.45
N SER A 33 -1.00 43.67 -3.40
CA SER A 33 0.01 42.95 -2.62
C SER A 33 -0.56 41.70 -1.96
N HIS A 34 -1.74 41.81 -1.35
CA HIS A 34 -2.42 40.67 -0.72
C HIS A 34 -2.78 39.59 -1.74
N ASN A 35 -3.39 39.97 -2.87
CA ASN A 35 -3.74 39.00 -3.91
C ASN A 35 -2.52 38.36 -4.56
N PHE A 36 -1.43 39.12 -4.74
CA PHE A 36 -0.17 38.59 -5.26
C PHE A 36 0.47 37.59 -4.30
N GLN A 37 0.50 37.91 -3.00
CA GLN A 37 0.99 37.00 -1.96
C GLN A 37 0.14 35.72 -1.89
N SER A 38 -1.18 35.83 -1.84
CA SER A 38 -2.07 34.65 -1.78
C SER A 38 -1.96 33.79 -3.05
N THR A 39 -1.71 34.39 -4.21
CA THR A 39 -1.50 33.67 -5.46
C THR A 39 -0.16 32.92 -5.46
N LEU A 40 0.91 33.54 -4.93
CA LEU A 40 2.21 32.87 -4.79
C LEU A 40 2.15 31.73 -3.77
N GLU A 41 1.46 31.94 -2.64
CA GLU A 41 1.25 30.91 -1.62
C GLU A 41 0.44 29.74 -2.18
N SER A 42 -0.68 29.99 -2.86
CA SER A 42 -1.49 28.93 -3.47
C SER A 42 -0.75 28.16 -4.58
N LYS A 43 0.07 28.83 -5.40
CA LYS A 43 0.95 28.15 -6.37
C LYS A 43 1.98 27.26 -5.67
N LYS A 44 2.63 27.77 -4.63
CA LYS A 44 3.62 27.02 -3.84
C LYS A 44 2.99 25.77 -3.19
N GLU A 45 1.78 25.88 -2.67
CA GLU A 45 1.02 24.74 -2.12
C GLU A 45 0.65 23.72 -3.20
N THR A 46 0.24 24.18 -4.38
CA THR A 46 -0.11 23.32 -5.52
C THR A 46 1.11 22.53 -6.03
N GLU A 47 2.26 23.18 -6.20
CA GLU A 47 3.51 22.51 -6.58
C GLU A 47 3.97 21.47 -5.56
N ARG A 48 3.84 21.80 -4.26
CA ARG A 48 4.14 20.88 -3.16
C ARG A 48 3.24 19.64 -3.22
N PHE A 49 1.95 19.82 -3.46
CA PHE A 49 1.01 18.72 -3.61
C PHE A 49 1.35 17.83 -4.80
N HIS A 50 1.66 18.42 -5.96
CA HIS A 50 2.07 17.65 -7.14
C HIS A 50 3.35 16.85 -6.88
N LYS A 51 4.35 17.45 -6.23
CA LYS A 51 5.58 16.74 -5.85
C LYS A 51 5.29 15.55 -4.92
N ALA A 52 4.42 15.73 -3.94
CA ALA A 52 4.01 14.65 -3.04
C ALA A 52 3.27 13.52 -3.78
N LEU A 53 2.42 13.85 -4.75
CA LEU A 53 1.76 12.87 -5.62
C LEU A 53 2.76 12.07 -6.47
N TYR A 54 3.75 12.73 -7.08
CA TYR A 54 4.81 12.05 -7.82
C TYR A 54 5.66 11.13 -6.93
N LEU A 55 5.96 11.55 -5.70
CA LEU A 55 6.68 10.72 -4.74
C LEU A 55 5.88 9.48 -4.37
N LYS A 56 4.58 9.63 -4.08
CA LYS A 56 3.67 8.51 -3.82
C LYS A 56 3.72 7.49 -4.97
N ASP A 57 3.53 7.95 -6.21
CA ASP A 57 3.52 7.07 -7.38
C ASP A 57 4.90 6.42 -7.63
N TYR A 58 5.98 7.14 -7.38
CA TYR A 58 7.34 6.61 -7.45
C TYR A 58 7.54 5.47 -6.46
N TYR A 59 7.16 5.64 -5.18
CA TYR A 59 7.35 4.60 -4.17
C TYR A 59 6.50 3.35 -4.43
N ILE A 60 5.25 3.54 -4.85
CA ILE A 60 4.38 2.43 -5.24
C ILE A 60 4.99 1.64 -6.42
N LYS A 61 5.52 2.33 -7.43
CA LYS A 61 6.12 1.67 -8.60
C LYS A 61 7.49 1.06 -8.34
N LYS A 62 8.32 1.75 -7.56
CA LYS A 62 9.70 1.33 -7.28
C LYS A 62 9.74 0.06 -6.45
N TYR A 63 8.79 -0.08 -5.53
CA TYR A 63 8.73 -1.18 -4.60
C TYR A 63 7.45 -2.00 -4.77
N SER A 64 7.01 -2.20 -6.02
CA SER A 64 5.87 -3.05 -6.32
C SER A 64 6.11 -4.46 -5.80
N PHE A 65 7.34 -5.00 -5.94
CA PHE A 65 7.73 -6.29 -5.34
C PHE A 65 9.23 -6.57 -5.06
N PRO A 66 10.17 -5.61 -4.94
CA PRO A 66 11.55 -5.94 -4.60
C PRO A 66 11.73 -5.98 -3.07
N GLY A 67 11.54 -7.18 -2.52
CA GLY A 67 12.01 -7.62 -1.20
C GLY A 67 13.54 -7.71 -1.11
N LEU A 68 14.10 -7.76 0.10
CA LEU A 68 15.35 -8.52 0.32
C LEU A 68 14.97 -10.00 0.44
N TYR A 69 14.43 -10.54 -0.64
CA TYR A 69 14.12 -11.95 -0.75
C TYR A 69 15.32 -12.68 -1.32
N ARG A 70 15.48 -13.94 -0.93
CA ARG A 70 16.47 -14.84 -1.55
C ARG A 70 16.24 -14.93 -3.06
N GLU A 71 17.33 -15.09 -3.82
CA GLU A 71 17.33 -15.01 -5.29
C GLU A 71 16.35 -16.01 -5.94
N ASP A 72 16.28 -17.24 -5.42
CA ASP A 72 15.35 -18.25 -5.91
C ASP A 72 13.87 -17.83 -5.73
N TYR A 73 13.53 -17.18 -4.61
CA TYR A 73 12.20 -16.64 -4.38
C TYR A 73 11.89 -15.44 -5.30
N LEU A 74 12.89 -14.61 -5.62
CA LEU A 74 12.72 -13.52 -6.59
C LEU A 74 12.42 -14.06 -7.99
N ASN A 75 13.00 -15.19 -8.38
CA ASN A 75 12.69 -15.83 -9.66
C ASN A 75 11.22 -16.28 -9.71
N PHE A 76 10.72 -16.88 -8.62
CA PHE A 76 9.30 -17.19 -8.46
C PHE A 76 8.45 -15.93 -8.60
N VAL A 77 8.70 -14.87 -7.83
CA VAL A 77 7.93 -13.62 -7.88
C VAL A 77 7.94 -13.00 -9.29
N ASN A 78 9.09 -12.99 -9.97
CA ASN A 78 9.22 -12.45 -11.32
C ASN A 78 8.48 -13.29 -12.38
N SER A 79 8.25 -14.58 -12.10
CA SER A 79 7.43 -15.45 -12.94
C SER A 79 5.92 -15.20 -12.77
N LEU A 80 5.52 -14.51 -11.70
CA LEU A 80 4.13 -14.16 -11.45
C LEU A 80 3.70 -13.02 -12.38
N GLU A 81 2.67 -13.26 -13.20
CA GLU A 81 2.00 -12.21 -13.97
C GLU A 81 1.06 -11.39 -13.07
N LEU A 82 1.64 -10.66 -12.09
CA LEU A 82 0.88 -9.84 -11.16
C LEU A 82 0.17 -8.70 -11.89
N THR A 83 -1.14 -8.61 -11.69
CA THR A 83 -1.99 -7.53 -12.23
C THR A 83 -2.36 -6.50 -11.17
N GLU A 84 -2.15 -6.86 -9.91
CA GLU A 84 -2.51 -6.10 -8.73
C GLU A 84 -1.54 -4.93 -8.51
N LYS A 85 -2.08 -3.81 -8.04
CA LYS A 85 -1.26 -2.70 -7.55
C LYS A 85 -0.74 -3.08 -6.16
N THR A 86 0.52 -3.48 -6.09
CA THR A 86 1.14 -3.99 -4.87
C THR A 86 1.93 -2.93 -4.10
N PHE A 87 2.15 -3.18 -2.82
CA PHE A 87 2.91 -2.35 -1.91
C PHE A 87 3.70 -3.23 -0.94
N ASP A 88 5.02 -3.12 -0.96
CA ASP A 88 5.85 -3.82 0.01
C ASP A 88 6.14 -2.94 1.23
N PRO A 89 5.50 -3.17 2.39
CA PRO A 89 5.75 -2.39 3.59
C PRO A 89 7.15 -2.63 4.18
N ILE A 90 7.89 -3.67 3.80
CA ILE A 90 9.23 -3.94 4.33
C ILE A 90 10.21 -2.95 3.70
N ASN A 91 10.28 -2.89 2.37
CA ASN A 91 11.27 -2.03 1.68
C ASN A 91 10.96 -0.54 1.66
N ASN A 92 9.71 -0.17 1.94
CA ASN A 92 9.25 1.20 1.87
C ASN A 92 9.45 2.03 3.17
N ILE A 93 9.89 1.43 4.28
CA ILE A 93 9.97 2.11 5.59
C ILE A 93 10.97 3.27 5.61
N SER A 94 11.97 3.24 4.73
CA SER A 94 13.03 4.26 4.69
C SER A 94 12.63 5.58 3.99
N GLY A 95 11.51 5.62 3.27
CA GLY A 95 11.15 6.75 2.40
C GLY A 95 10.01 7.64 2.90
N PHE A 96 9.11 7.12 3.74
CA PHE A 96 7.89 7.82 4.17
C PHE A 96 7.22 7.08 5.32
N ILE A 97 6.24 7.73 5.94
CA ILE A 97 5.42 7.15 6.99
C ILE A 97 4.15 6.60 6.32
N PHE A 98 3.73 5.40 6.70
CA PHE A 98 2.48 4.84 6.23
C PHE A 98 1.69 4.24 7.39
N LEU A 99 0.36 4.24 7.24
CA LEU A 99 -0.56 3.58 8.14
C LEU A 99 -1.34 2.54 7.34
N ILE A 100 -1.28 1.29 7.78
CA ILE A 100 -2.06 0.18 7.22
C ILE A 100 -3.29 0.03 8.12
N GLU A 101 -4.48 0.14 7.53
CA GLU A 101 -5.72 -0.14 8.25
C GLU A 101 -5.82 -1.64 8.58
N ASN A 102 -6.34 -1.96 9.76
CA ASN A 102 -6.48 -3.34 10.23
C ASN A 102 -7.52 -4.09 9.38
N ASN A 103 -7.26 -5.35 9.08
CA ASN A 103 -8.23 -6.25 8.47
C ASN A 103 -8.82 -7.17 9.54
N SER A 104 -10.14 -7.41 9.54
CA SER A 104 -10.84 -8.27 10.51
C SER A 104 -10.28 -9.68 10.60
N TYR A 105 -9.66 -10.17 9.51
CA TYR A 105 -9.06 -11.50 9.47
C TYR A 105 -7.63 -11.54 10.03
N ASP A 106 -6.96 -10.40 10.30
CA ASP A 106 -5.54 -10.37 10.67
C ASP A 106 -5.22 -11.11 11.98
N SER A 107 -6.16 -11.16 12.93
CA SER A 107 -5.99 -11.89 14.19
C SER A 107 -6.28 -13.38 14.11
N GLN A 108 -6.85 -13.87 12.99
CA GLN A 108 -7.27 -15.27 12.84
C GLN A 108 -6.18 -16.15 12.20
N TYR A 109 -5.10 -15.54 11.68
CA TYR A 109 -4.00 -16.28 11.05
C TYR A 109 -3.14 -17.01 12.07
N ASN A 110 -3.11 -18.34 11.97
CA ASN A 110 -2.25 -19.20 12.78
C ASN A 110 -1.14 -19.85 11.93
N VAL A 111 -0.22 -19.00 11.44
CA VAL A 111 0.85 -19.40 10.53
C VAL A 111 2.15 -19.66 11.31
N ASN A 112 2.74 -20.83 11.10
CA ASN A 112 4.01 -21.21 11.75
C ASN A 112 5.25 -20.72 10.97
N LEU A 113 5.38 -19.41 10.83
CA LEU A 113 6.52 -18.75 10.16
C LEU A 113 7.10 -17.63 11.02
N PRO A 114 8.37 -17.21 10.79
CA PRO A 114 8.90 -16.01 11.41
C PRO A 114 8.02 -14.79 11.10
N THR A 115 7.86 -13.90 12.09
CA THR A 115 6.93 -12.77 11.99
C THR A 115 7.61 -11.42 12.03
N ILE A 116 7.10 -10.49 11.24
CA ILE A 116 7.47 -9.07 11.27
C ILE A 116 6.24 -8.29 11.70
N LYS A 117 6.29 -7.68 12.88
CA LYS A 117 5.16 -6.99 13.48
C LYS A 117 5.23 -5.50 13.21
N PHE A 118 4.20 -5.00 12.55
CA PHE A 118 3.86 -3.58 12.50
C PHE A 118 2.76 -3.30 13.51
N LYS A 119 2.47 -2.02 13.73
CA LYS A 119 1.47 -1.59 14.73
C LYS A 119 0.08 -2.22 14.53
N TYR A 120 -0.33 -2.46 13.29
CA TYR A 120 -1.68 -2.95 12.94
C TYR A 120 -1.67 -4.17 12.02
N ILE A 121 -0.51 -4.73 11.73
CA ILE A 121 -0.39 -5.90 10.86
C ILE A 121 0.81 -6.75 11.24
N THR A 122 0.65 -8.07 11.11
CA THR A 122 1.75 -9.03 11.20
C THR A 122 1.99 -9.63 9.81
N LEU A 123 3.24 -9.59 9.35
CA LEU A 123 3.68 -10.28 8.13
C LEU A 123 4.39 -11.58 8.53
N TYR A 124 4.27 -12.60 7.70
CA TYR A 124 4.80 -13.94 7.95
C TYR A 124 5.78 -14.30 6.82
N SER A 125 7.04 -14.54 7.15
CA SER A 125 8.06 -14.80 6.13
C SER A 125 9.23 -15.64 6.63
N ASN A 126 9.63 -16.65 5.86
CA ASN A 126 10.91 -17.36 6.01
C ASN A 126 11.89 -17.07 4.85
N VAL A 127 11.53 -16.15 3.94
CA VAL A 127 12.35 -15.78 2.77
C VAL A 127 12.91 -14.38 2.85
N ASN A 128 12.48 -13.58 3.82
CA ASN A 128 12.94 -12.20 4.02
C ASN A 128 14.20 -12.14 4.90
N GLU A 129 15.15 -11.28 4.52
CA GLU A 129 16.32 -10.97 5.33
C GLU A 129 15.98 -10.03 6.51
N PRO A 130 16.72 -10.12 7.64
CA PRO A 130 16.49 -9.26 8.79
C PRO A 130 16.77 -7.80 8.44
N CYS A 131 15.79 -6.93 8.66
CA CYS A 131 15.92 -5.51 8.37
C CYS A 131 15.72 -4.66 9.64
N ASN A 132 16.69 -3.79 9.92
CA ASN A 132 16.57 -2.77 10.96
C ASN A 132 16.06 -1.48 10.34
N TYR A 133 14.90 -1.03 10.79
CA TYR A 133 14.32 0.22 10.32
C TYR A 133 14.22 1.24 11.45
N SER A 134 14.59 2.48 11.14
CA SER A 134 14.35 3.64 12.00
C SER A 134 13.42 4.60 11.28
N LEU A 135 12.31 4.96 11.93
CA LEU A 135 11.38 5.98 11.44
C LEU A 135 11.79 7.34 12.01
N SER A 136 11.83 8.38 11.19
CA SER A 136 11.91 9.77 11.65
C SER A 136 10.71 10.54 11.09
N VAL A 137 10.13 11.44 11.89
CA VAL A 137 8.91 12.17 11.56
C VAL A 137 9.20 13.67 11.56
N GLU A 138 8.87 14.35 10.46
CA GLU A 138 8.89 15.82 10.35
C GLU A 138 7.47 16.40 10.49
N ASN A 139 7.40 17.69 10.87
CA ASN A 139 6.17 18.34 11.32
C ASN A 139 5.20 18.79 10.20
N SER A 140 5.54 18.61 8.91
CA SER A 140 4.70 19.01 7.77
C SER A 140 4.48 17.84 6.81
N TYR A 141 3.24 17.44 6.55
CA TYR A 141 2.92 16.25 5.75
C TYR A 141 1.69 16.40 4.84
N VAL A 142 1.69 15.70 3.69
CA VAL A 142 0.48 15.42 2.90
C VAL A 142 0.08 13.97 3.12
N THR A 143 -1.24 13.72 3.21
CA THR A 143 -1.78 12.36 3.32
C THR A 143 -2.49 11.91 2.05
N PHE A 144 -2.24 10.66 1.64
CA PHE A 144 -2.93 10.01 0.52
C PHE A 144 -3.44 8.64 0.94
N LYS A 145 -4.68 8.30 0.59
CA LYS A 145 -5.24 6.96 0.79
C LYS A 145 -5.27 6.20 -0.53
N GLU A 146 -4.80 4.96 -0.51
CA GLU A 146 -4.80 4.06 -1.67
C GLU A 146 -5.17 2.64 -1.24
N ASN A 147 -5.84 1.92 -2.14
CA ASN A 147 -6.12 0.50 -1.96
C ASN A 147 -5.04 -0.29 -2.71
N LEU A 148 -4.27 -1.07 -1.97
CA LEU A 148 -3.08 -1.76 -2.47
C LEU A 148 -3.01 -3.18 -1.91
N TYR A 149 -2.42 -4.11 -2.64
CA TYR A 149 -2.13 -5.44 -2.12
C TYR A 149 -0.76 -5.47 -1.45
N ILE A 150 -0.65 -6.10 -0.30
CA ILE A 150 0.63 -6.27 0.40
C ILE A 150 1.04 -7.74 0.47
N PRO A 151 2.34 -8.07 0.42
CA PRO A 151 2.83 -9.42 0.69
C PRO A 151 2.66 -9.73 2.18
N LYS A 152 1.59 -10.46 2.53
CA LYS A 152 1.28 -10.80 3.92
C LYS A 152 1.99 -12.07 4.37
N ILE A 153 1.97 -13.10 3.51
CA ILE A 153 2.63 -14.37 3.76
C ILE A 153 3.53 -14.64 2.57
N THR A 154 4.80 -14.91 2.82
CA THR A 154 5.79 -15.25 1.78
C THR A 154 6.58 -16.44 2.28
N GLY A 155 6.74 -17.49 1.49
CA GLY A 155 7.60 -18.57 1.93
C GLY A 155 8.09 -19.50 0.84
N GLU A 156 9.11 -20.25 1.23
CA GLU A 156 9.76 -21.29 0.45
C GLU A 156 9.98 -22.50 1.35
N GLU A 157 9.62 -23.68 0.85
CA GLU A 157 9.80 -24.95 1.54
C GLU A 157 10.18 -26.06 0.55
N ASN A 158 10.94 -27.06 1.01
CA ASN A 158 11.19 -28.28 0.26
C ASN A 158 10.42 -29.43 0.91
N THR A 159 9.22 -29.69 0.41
CA THR A 159 8.23 -30.58 1.04
C THR A 159 7.35 -31.21 -0.03
N ASN A 160 6.61 -32.24 0.34
CA ASN A 160 5.50 -32.77 -0.47
C ASN A 160 4.13 -32.39 0.11
N ASN A 161 4.10 -31.70 1.25
CA ASN A 161 2.88 -31.28 1.91
C ASN A 161 3.09 -29.89 2.54
N PHE A 162 2.27 -28.94 2.15
CA PHE A 162 2.40 -27.55 2.56
C PHE A 162 1.04 -26.89 2.77
N TYR A 163 1.04 -25.81 3.55
CA TYR A 163 -0.16 -25.09 3.93
C TYR A 163 -0.17 -23.69 3.31
N LEU A 164 -1.30 -23.32 2.72
CA LEU A 164 -1.55 -21.98 2.21
C LEU A 164 -2.69 -21.35 3.00
N TYR A 165 -2.60 -20.05 3.24
CA TYR A 165 -3.55 -19.33 4.08
C TYR A 165 -4.03 -18.08 3.35
N GLY A 166 -5.33 -17.81 3.43
CA GLY A 166 -5.91 -16.58 2.92
C GLY A 166 -7.28 -16.28 3.53
N GLY A 167 -7.63 -15.00 3.59
CA GLY A 167 -8.94 -14.50 3.99
C GLY A 167 -9.64 -13.80 2.83
N LEU A 168 -10.76 -13.13 3.13
CA LEU A 168 -11.54 -12.43 2.13
C LEU A 168 -10.70 -11.41 1.33
N GLY A 169 -10.73 -11.53 0.01
CA GLY A 169 -10.04 -10.67 -0.94
C GLY A 169 -8.56 -11.01 -1.14
N ASP A 170 -8.02 -12.01 -0.44
CA ASP A 170 -6.63 -12.40 -0.58
C ASP A 170 -6.41 -13.21 -1.86
N HIS A 171 -5.26 -12.96 -2.49
CA HIS A 171 -4.80 -13.71 -3.67
C HIS A 171 -3.57 -14.51 -3.25
N ILE A 172 -3.67 -15.82 -3.38
CA ILE A 172 -2.61 -16.76 -3.05
C ILE A 172 -1.99 -17.25 -4.36
N TYR A 173 -0.69 -16.99 -4.51
CA TYR A 173 0.14 -17.51 -5.59
C TYR A 173 1.05 -18.59 -5.03
N PHE A 174 1.19 -19.70 -5.74
CA PHE A 174 2.16 -20.73 -5.37
C PHE A 174 2.68 -21.49 -6.58
N GLU A 175 3.91 -21.94 -6.50
CA GLU A 175 4.56 -22.75 -7.53
C GLU A 175 4.93 -24.13 -6.96
N VAL A 176 4.66 -25.17 -7.73
CA VAL A 176 5.00 -26.56 -7.39
C VAL A 176 5.70 -27.26 -8.54
N ASP A 177 6.77 -27.98 -8.23
CA ASP A 177 7.56 -28.74 -9.22
C ASP A 177 6.93 -30.10 -9.58
N ASN A 178 5.98 -30.58 -8.77
CA ASN A 178 5.42 -31.92 -8.87
C ASN A 178 3.91 -31.87 -9.06
N ASN A 179 3.35 -32.94 -9.64
CA ASN A 179 1.90 -33.08 -9.77
C ASN A 179 1.25 -33.04 -8.39
N ILE A 180 0.10 -32.37 -8.33
CA ILE A 180 -0.71 -32.31 -7.12
C ILE A 180 -1.53 -33.60 -7.03
N ARG A 181 -1.42 -34.26 -5.88
CA ARG A 181 -2.08 -35.53 -5.59
C ARG A 181 -3.43 -35.30 -4.91
N GLU A 182 -3.47 -34.40 -3.95
CA GLU A 182 -4.63 -34.17 -3.10
C GLU A 182 -4.63 -32.72 -2.61
N VAL A 183 -5.83 -32.15 -2.53
CA VAL A 183 -6.05 -30.87 -1.88
C VAL A 183 -7.17 -30.99 -0.86
N SER A 184 -6.91 -30.50 0.34
CA SER A 184 -7.91 -30.36 1.38
C SER A 184 -7.94 -28.92 1.89
N ALA A 185 -9.07 -28.51 2.44
CA ALA A 185 -9.22 -27.18 3.02
C ALA A 185 -10.06 -27.22 4.30
N LYS A 186 -9.85 -26.21 5.14
CA LYS A 186 -10.65 -25.92 6.33
C LYS A 186 -10.78 -24.41 6.54
N LEU A 187 -11.70 -24.01 7.41
CA LEU A 187 -11.70 -22.69 8.02
C LEU A 187 -10.90 -22.72 9.32
N GLU A 188 -10.21 -21.62 9.65
CA GLU A 188 -9.58 -21.51 10.97
C GLU A 188 -10.61 -21.39 12.09
N ASP A 189 -11.72 -20.71 11.82
CA ASP A 189 -12.82 -20.54 12.78
C ASP A 189 -14.19 -20.69 12.09
N GLY A 190 -15.10 -21.38 12.77
CA GLY A 190 -16.48 -21.59 12.32
C GLY A 190 -16.67 -22.54 11.12
N GLU A 191 -17.81 -22.38 10.45
CA GLU A 191 -18.23 -23.08 9.24
C GLU A 191 -18.98 -22.14 8.30
N GLY A 192 -19.02 -22.44 7.00
CA GLY A 192 -19.84 -21.72 6.04
C GLY A 192 -19.40 -21.85 4.58
N ASP A 193 -20.14 -21.14 3.72
CA ASP A 193 -19.87 -21.06 2.29
C ASP A 193 -18.61 -20.23 2.00
N VAL A 194 -17.75 -20.77 1.15
CA VAL A 194 -16.51 -20.17 0.68
C VAL A 194 -16.52 -20.18 -0.84
N ILE A 195 -16.35 -19.00 -1.43
CA ILE A 195 -16.26 -18.83 -2.87
C ILE A 195 -14.82 -18.51 -3.22
N ILE A 196 -14.20 -19.37 -4.02
CA ILE A 196 -12.82 -19.20 -4.49
C ILE A 196 -12.74 -19.29 -6.00
N MET A 197 -11.70 -18.69 -6.57
CA MET A 197 -11.35 -18.86 -7.97
C MET A 197 -9.94 -19.43 -8.07
N VAL A 198 -9.80 -20.57 -8.74
CA VAL A 198 -8.53 -21.29 -8.90
C VAL A 198 -8.16 -21.26 -10.38
N ASN A 199 -7.04 -20.62 -10.74
CA ASN A 199 -6.61 -20.45 -12.14
C ASN A 199 -7.76 -20.02 -13.09
N ASN A 200 -8.57 -19.04 -12.66
CA ASN A 200 -9.77 -18.52 -13.36
C ASN A 200 -11.00 -19.45 -13.41
N ILE A 201 -11.03 -20.53 -12.65
CA ILE A 201 -12.19 -21.42 -12.52
C ILE A 201 -12.83 -21.20 -11.14
N LEU A 202 -14.14 -20.94 -11.14
CA LEU A 202 -14.90 -20.62 -9.93
C LEU A 202 -15.33 -21.89 -9.19
N TYR A 203 -15.16 -21.89 -7.87
CA TYR A 203 -15.59 -22.94 -6.97
C TYR A 203 -16.43 -22.37 -5.83
N ASN A 204 -17.47 -23.10 -5.47
CA ASN A 204 -18.26 -22.84 -4.27
C ASN A 204 -18.14 -24.05 -3.34
N LEU A 205 -17.59 -23.82 -2.16
CA LEU A 205 -17.24 -24.85 -1.20
C LEU A 205 -17.98 -24.57 0.11
N TYR A 206 -18.45 -25.61 0.78
CA TYR A 206 -18.88 -25.49 2.17
C TYR A 206 -17.75 -26.06 3.04
N LEU A 207 -17.15 -25.23 3.90
CA LEU A 207 -16.02 -25.63 4.74
C LEU A 207 -16.35 -25.47 6.22
N ASN A 208 -15.71 -26.27 7.07
CA ASN A 208 -15.76 -26.17 8.52
C ASN A 208 -14.33 -26.17 9.10
N SER A 209 -14.19 -26.29 10.43
CA SER A 209 -12.90 -26.26 11.12
C SER A 209 -12.06 -27.54 10.99
N THR A 210 -12.52 -28.54 10.24
CA THR A 210 -11.82 -29.78 9.93
C THR A 210 -11.39 -29.82 8.47
N TYR A 211 -10.25 -30.47 8.18
CA TYR A 211 -9.78 -30.61 6.80
C TYR A 211 -10.69 -31.56 6.04
N GLU A 212 -11.27 -31.05 4.96
CA GLU A 212 -12.06 -31.81 4.02
C GLU A 212 -11.41 -31.76 2.65
N ARG A 213 -11.45 -32.88 1.93
CA ARG A 213 -10.95 -32.93 0.56
C ARG A 213 -11.82 -32.05 -0.33
N ILE A 214 -11.19 -31.24 -1.17
CA ILE A 214 -11.87 -30.35 -2.11
C ILE A 214 -11.45 -30.70 -3.54
N ASP A 215 -12.43 -30.80 -4.44
CA ASP A 215 -12.22 -31.26 -5.81
C ASP A 215 -11.72 -30.13 -6.74
N ILE A 216 -10.66 -29.42 -6.33
CA ILE A 216 -10.05 -28.33 -7.11
C ILE A 216 -8.80 -28.76 -7.88
N GLU A 217 -8.32 -29.99 -7.68
CA GLU A 217 -7.11 -30.52 -8.32
C GLU A 217 -7.11 -30.42 -9.85
N PRO A 218 -8.24 -30.62 -10.57
CA PRO A 218 -8.27 -30.48 -12.03
C PRO A 218 -7.94 -29.08 -12.55
N SER A 219 -8.09 -28.04 -11.71
CA SER A 219 -7.76 -26.66 -12.06
C SER A 219 -6.32 -26.29 -11.73
N LEU A 220 -5.58 -27.16 -11.05
CA LEU A 220 -4.21 -26.94 -10.66
C LEU A 220 -3.25 -27.63 -11.63
N LYS A 221 -2.03 -27.11 -11.71
CA LYS A 221 -0.98 -27.58 -12.63
C LYS A 221 0.39 -27.57 -11.97
N VAL A 222 1.33 -28.30 -12.56
CA VAL A 222 2.75 -28.12 -12.27
C VAL A 222 3.16 -26.71 -12.73
N GLY A 223 3.96 -26.01 -11.90
CA GLY A 223 4.31 -24.61 -12.05
C GLY A 223 3.43 -23.67 -11.23
N VAL A 224 3.30 -22.42 -11.69
CA VAL A 224 2.57 -21.35 -10.98
C VAL A 224 1.05 -21.57 -11.03
N ASN A 225 0.42 -21.46 -9.86
CA ASN A 225 -1.01 -21.49 -9.63
C ASN A 225 -1.46 -20.25 -8.85
N LYS A 226 -2.73 -19.88 -9.03
CA LYS A 226 -3.38 -18.76 -8.33
C LYS A 226 -4.70 -19.22 -7.71
N ILE A 227 -4.94 -18.84 -6.45
CA ILE A 227 -6.21 -18.97 -5.74
C ILE A 227 -6.65 -17.57 -5.29
N GLU A 228 -7.85 -17.14 -5.65
CA GLU A 228 -8.46 -15.89 -5.20
C GLU A 228 -9.63 -16.20 -4.29
N ILE A 229 -9.63 -15.63 -3.09
CA ILE A 229 -10.72 -15.83 -2.12
C ILE A 229 -11.72 -14.69 -2.27
N LEU A 230 -12.82 -14.99 -2.95
CA LEU A 230 -13.85 -14.00 -3.29
C LEU A 230 -14.86 -13.82 -2.15
N SER A 231 -15.10 -14.87 -1.37
CA SER A 231 -15.95 -14.83 -0.18
C SER A 231 -15.52 -15.89 0.82
N SER A 232 -15.43 -15.52 2.11
CA SER A 232 -15.21 -16.47 3.20
C SER A 232 -15.61 -15.88 4.55
N PRO A 233 -16.26 -16.65 5.46
CA PRO A 233 -16.57 -16.19 6.81
C PRO A 233 -15.33 -16.11 7.72
N SER A 234 -14.26 -16.86 7.40
CA SER A 234 -13.01 -16.91 8.18
C SER A 234 -11.78 -17.06 7.26
N VAL A 235 -10.58 -17.13 7.83
CA VAL A 235 -9.37 -17.53 7.11
C VAL A 235 -9.53 -18.97 6.63
N VAL A 236 -9.30 -19.17 5.34
CA VAL A 236 -9.25 -20.48 4.69
C VAL A 236 -7.82 -20.99 4.76
N VAL A 237 -7.66 -22.24 5.18
CA VAL A 237 -6.39 -22.96 5.16
C VAL A 237 -6.48 -24.08 4.15
N PHE A 238 -5.62 -24.04 3.15
CA PHE A 238 -5.46 -25.11 2.17
C PHE A 238 -4.28 -25.97 2.59
N ASN A 239 -4.43 -27.28 2.50
CA ASN A 239 -3.37 -28.26 2.62
C ASN A 239 -3.22 -28.95 1.26
N ILE A 240 -2.07 -28.73 0.62
CA ILE A 240 -1.78 -29.25 -0.72
C ILE A 240 -0.71 -30.32 -0.58
N THR A 241 -0.99 -31.50 -1.13
CA THR A 241 -0.07 -32.63 -1.17
C THR A 241 0.32 -32.94 -2.60
N THR A 242 1.62 -33.01 -2.88
CA THR A 242 2.19 -33.39 -4.18
C THR A 242 2.63 -34.86 -4.18
N GLU A 243 2.86 -35.42 -5.38
CA GLU A 243 3.31 -36.81 -5.53
C GLU A 243 4.68 -37.06 -4.89
N ASN A 244 5.62 -36.11 -5.06
CA ASN A 244 6.98 -36.18 -4.53
C ASN A 244 7.34 -34.90 -3.79
N THR A 245 8.39 -34.98 -2.98
CA THR A 245 9.04 -33.82 -2.37
C THR A 245 9.68 -32.95 -3.47
N GLY A 246 9.44 -31.64 -3.42
CA GLY A 246 10.06 -30.67 -4.31
C GLY A 246 10.06 -29.28 -3.70
N ASN A 247 10.59 -28.31 -4.44
CA ASN A 247 10.54 -26.93 -3.98
C ASN A 247 9.12 -26.39 -4.16
N VAL A 248 8.68 -25.65 -3.16
CA VAL A 248 7.39 -24.97 -3.14
C VAL A 248 7.63 -23.53 -2.75
N TYR A 249 7.17 -22.62 -3.60
CA TYR A 249 7.20 -21.19 -3.35
C TYR A 249 5.77 -20.70 -3.20
N TYR A 250 5.51 -19.81 -2.24
CA TYR A 250 4.17 -19.25 -2.04
C TYR A 250 4.18 -17.79 -1.61
N LEU A 251 3.13 -17.09 -1.99
CA LEU A 251 2.87 -15.69 -1.75
C LEU A 251 1.37 -15.46 -1.52
N THR A 252 0.98 -14.97 -0.36
CA THR A 252 -0.37 -14.44 -0.11
C THR A 252 -0.33 -12.91 -0.17
N LEU A 253 -0.99 -12.36 -1.18
CA LEU A 253 -1.28 -10.95 -1.31
C LEU A 253 -2.60 -10.60 -0.63
N SER A 254 -2.57 -9.59 0.23
CA SER A 254 -3.74 -9.19 1.00
C SER A 254 -4.11 -7.73 0.72
N PRO A 255 -5.37 -7.42 0.36
CA PRO A 255 -5.76 -6.06 0.02
C PRO A 255 -5.83 -5.19 1.27
N ARG A 256 -5.26 -4.00 1.22
CA ARG A 256 -5.19 -3.04 2.32
C ARG A 256 -5.49 -1.63 1.87
N ASN A 257 -6.14 -0.89 2.75
CA ASN A 257 -6.19 0.56 2.67
C ASN A 257 -4.94 1.12 3.34
N ILE A 258 -4.10 1.78 2.56
CA ILE A 258 -2.83 2.33 3.03
C ILE A 258 -2.91 3.85 2.96
N THR A 259 -2.67 4.48 4.10
CA THR A 259 -2.52 5.93 4.19
C THR A 259 -1.04 6.27 4.14
N PHE A 260 -0.59 6.88 3.04
CA PHE A 260 0.75 7.45 2.90
C PHE A 260 0.79 8.82 3.57
N ILE A 261 1.82 9.07 4.36
CA ILE A 261 2.10 10.34 5.02
C ILE A 261 3.48 10.78 4.52
N ILE A 262 3.49 11.74 3.61
CA ILE A 262 4.71 12.19 2.92
C ILE A 262 5.15 13.51 3.54
N PRO A 263 6.37 13.59 4.12
CA PRO A 263 6.88 14.84 4.64
C PRO A 263 7.11 15.83 3.51
N ILE A 264 6.71 17.08 3.73
CA ILE A 264 6.89 18.17 2.78
C ILE A 264 8.08 19.00 3.27
N SER A 265 9.25 18.79 2.66
CA SER A 265 10.38 19.72 2.74
C SER A 265 10.20 20.90 1.78
#